data_AF-A0A2V9UH40-F1
#
_entry.id   AF-A0A2V9UH40-F1
#
_cell.length_a   1.000
_cell.length_b   1.000
_cell.length_c   1.000
_cell.angle_alpha   90.00
_cell.angle_beta   90.00
_cell.angle_gamma   90.00
#
_symmetry.space_group_name_H-M   'P 1'
#
loop_
_entity.id
_entity.type
_entity.pdbx_description
1 polymer ?
#
loop_
_entity_poly.entity_id
_entity_poly.type
_entity_poly.pdbx_seq_one_letter_code
_entity_poly.pdbx_strand_id
1 'polypeptide(L)'
;MSLTPIGEPRHKVTTATLREQKLRHEPISCLTAYDFATARIVDEAGIEMVLVGDSLAQTMLGYENTLSVTMDEMLHHVKAVRRGVKNALLVADMPYGSYQVDAADAVRNATRFVKEGGAEVVKIEGGEKRADLIRRIIDAEIPVAGHIGLT
;
A
#
# COMPACT_ATOMS: atom_id res chain seq x y z
N MET A 1 19.90 -10.81 -15.76
CA MET A 1 19.38 -11.45 -16.99
C MET A 1 18.08 -12.12 -16.61
N SER A 2 16.94 -11.56 -17.03
CA SER A 2 15.63 -12.17 -16.79
C SER A 2 15.44 -13.30 -17.80
N LEU A 3 15.17 -14.51 -17.31
CA LEU A 3 14.79 -15.63 -18.16
C LEU A 3 13.30 -15.45 -18.51
N THR A 4 13.06 -15.07 -19.76
CA THR A 4 11.76 -15.01 -20.45
C THR A 4 10.82 -13.88 -20.00
N PRO A 5 10.54 -12.85 -20.84
CA PRO A 5 9.46 -11.92 -20.56
C PRO A 5 8.14 -12.67 -20.75
N ILE A 6 7.42 -12.88 -19.65
CA ILE A 6 6.03 -13.33 -19.70
C ILE A 6 5.18 -12.09 -19.99
N GLY A 7 4.69 -11.96 -21.22
CA GLY A 7 3.73 -10.92 -21.62
C GLY A 7 4.34 -9.66 -22.25
N GLU A 8 3.46 -8.86 -22.85
CA GLU A 8 3.81 -7.54 -23.41
C GLU A 8 4.32 -6.58 -22.32
N PRO A 9 5.14 -5.57 -22.69
CA PRO A 9 5.56 -4.53 -21.75
C PRO A 9 4.34 -3.89 -21.09
N ARG A 10 4.22 -4.05 -19.77
CA ARG A 10 3.10 -3.50 -19.01
C ARG A 10 3.39 -2.06 -18.60
N HIS A 11 2.37 -1.21 -18.72
CA HIS A 11 2.46 0.15 -18.21
C HIS A 11 2.31 0.18 -16.70
N LYS A 12 2.96 1.16 -16.08
CA LYS A 12 2.84 1.42 -14.65
C LYS A 12 1.39 1.76 -14.30
N VAL A 13 0.82 1.02 -13.35
CA VAL A 13 -0.49 1.31 -12.77
C VAL A 13 -0.37 2.51 -11.83
N THR A 14 -1.27 3.47 -12.01
CA THR A 14 -1.38 4.71 -11.22
C THR A 14 -2.80 4.89 -10.71
N THR A 15 -3.02 5.83 -9.79
CA THR A 15 -4.38 6.19 -9.35
C THR A 15 -5.27 6.66 -10.53
N ALA A 16 -4.68 7.29 -11.55
CA ALA A 16 -5.39 7.69 -12.76
C ALA A 16 -5.82 6.47 -13.60
N THR A 17 -4.95 5.49 -13.81
CA THR A 17 -5.30 4.27 -14.57
C THR A 17 -6.38 3.46 -13.85
N LEU A 18 -6.33 3.38 -12.50
CA LEU A 18 -7.38 2.73 -11.72
C LEU A 18 -8.73 3.44 -11.86
N ARG A 19 -8.73 4.78 -11.90
CA ARG A 19 -9.94 5.57 -12.15
C ARG A 19 -10.50 5.28 -13.54
N GLU A 20 -9.66 5.16 -14.55
CA GLU A 20 -10.09 4.81 -15.91
C GLU A 20 -10.67 3.39 -15.98
N GLN A 21 -10.02 2.40 -15.37
CA GLN A 21 -10.55 1.03 -15.26
C GLN A 21 -11.94 1.01 -14.61
N LYS A 22 -12.10 1.76 -13.51
CA LYS A 22 -13.41 1.92 -12.86
C LYS A 22 -14.47 2.51 -13.80
N LEU A 23 -14.12 3.55 -14.59
CA LEU A 23 -15.04 4.16 -15.56
C LEU A 23 -15.40 3.20 -16.71
N ARG A 24 -14.51 2.26 -17.04
CA ARG A 24 -14.74 1.19 -18.02
C ARG A 24 -15.42 -0.05 -17.42
N HIS A 25 -15.74 -0.04 -16.13
CA HIS A 25 -16.27 -1.20 -15.41
C HIS A 25 -15.35 -2.44 -15.44
N GLU A 26 -14.04 -2.22 -15.54
CA GLU A 26 -13.03 -3.26 -15.44
C GLU A 26 -12.74 -3.56 -13.95
N PRO A 27 -12.85 -4.82 -13.50
CA PRO A 27 -12.47 -5.19 -12.14
C PRO A 27 -10.99 -4.90 -11.87
N ILE A 28 -10.69 -4.32 -10.71
CA ILE A 28 -9.33 -4.02 -10.27
C ILE A 28 -8.89 -5.14 -9.33
N SER A 29 -7.78 -5.82 -9.64
CA SER A 29 -7.24 -6.83 -8.73
C SER A 29 -6.24 -6.22 -7.76
N CYS A 30 -6.33 -6.65 -6.49
CA CYS A 30 -5.44 -6.22 -5.42
C CYS A 30 -5.05 -7.46 -4.60
N LEU A 31 -3.75 -7.62 -4.34
CA LEU A 31 -3.24 -8.73 -3.54
C LEU A 31 -2.18 -8.23 -2.56
N THR A 32 -2.13 -8.84 -1.39
CA THR A 32 -1.09 -8.53 -0.41
C THR A 32 0.24 -9.18 -0.77
N ALA A 33 1.33 -8.50 -0.46
CA ALA A 33 2.68 -9.06 -0.52
C ALA A 33 3.55 -8.41 0.56
N TYR A 34 4.49 -9.16 1.12
CA TYR A 34 5.28 -8.72 2.28
C TYR A 34 6.79 -8.86 2.09
N ASP A 35 7.23 -9.44 0.98
CA ASP A 35 8.64 -9.67 0.67
C ASP A 35 8.92 -9.48 -0.82
N PHE A 36 10.21 -9.45 -1.17
CA PHE A 36 10.67 -9.24 -2.55
C PHE A 36 10.21 -10.33 -3.52
N ALA A 37 10.29 -11.61 -3.12
CA ALA A 37 10.02 -12.73 -4.02
C ALA A 37 8.52 -12.80 -4.34
N THR A 38 7.67 -12.73 -3.32
CA THR A 38 6.22 -12.71 -3.48
C THR A 38 5.78 -11.49 -4.31
N ALA A 39 6.29 -10.30 -3.98
CA ALA A 39 5.94 -9.08 -4.71
C ALA A 39 6.27 -9.16 -6.21
N ARG A 40 7.41 -9.78 -6.57
CA ARG A 40 7.77 -10.00 -7.98
C ARG A 40 6.78 -10.90 -8.70
N ILE A 41 6.42 -12.03 -8.08
CA ILE A 41 5.46 -12.98 -8.66
C ILE A 41 4.11 -12.30 -8.87
N VAL A 42 3.64 -11.54 -7.87
CA VAL A 42 2.36 -10.82 -7.92
C VAL A 42 2.36 -9.74 -9.01
N ASP A 43 3.44 -8.97 -9.14
CA ASP A 43 3.59 -7.95 -10.19
C ASP A 43 3.62 -8.57 -11.60
N GLU A 44 4.42 -9.62 -11.79
CA GLU A 44 4.56 -10.36 -13.04
C GLU A 44 3.24 -11.07 -13.43
N ALA A 45 2.41 -11.44 -12.45
CA ALA A 45 1.14 -12.16 -12.66
C ALA A 45 -0.01 -11.30 -13.18
N GLY A 46 0.12 -9.98 -13.29
CA GLY A 46 -1.00 -9.15 -13.77
C GLY A 46 -1.61 -8.22 -12.73
N ILE A 47 -1.30 -8.36 -11.45
CA ILE A 47 -2.08 -7.68 -10.40
C ILE A 47 -1.91 -6.16 -10.47
N GLU A 48 -3.02 -5.41 -10.42
CA GLU A 48 -3.00 -3.94 -10.54
C GLU A 48 -2.49 -3.25 -9.27
N MET A 49 -2.79 -3.80 -8.09
CA MET A 49 -2.41 -3.22 -6.80
C MET A 49 -1.72 -4.24 -5.91
N VAL A 50 -0.57 -3.86 -5.36
CA VAL A 50 0.12 -4.64 -4.32
C VAL A 50 -0.01 -3.90 -3.00
N LEU A 51 -0.62 -4.55 -2.01
CA LEU A 51 -0.80 -4.00 -0.67
C LEU A 51 0.20 -4.62 0.32
N VAL A 52 1.03 -3.78 0.93
CA VAL A 52 1.75 -4.14 2.15
C VAL A 52 0.85 -3.83 3.33
N GLY A 53 0.03 -4.81 3.68
CA GLY A 53 -0.98 -4.69 4.73
C GLY A 53 -0.43 -4.97 6.13
N ASP A 54 -1.03 -4.36 7.14
CA ASP A 54 -0.73 -4.64 8.56
C ASP A 54 -1.07 -6.09 8.97
N SER A 55 -1.84 -6.81 8.14
CA SER A 55 -2.02 -8.26 8.17
C SER A 55 -0.71 -9.06 8.17
N LEU A 56 0.43 -8.45 7.81
CA LEU A 56 1.76 -9.04 7.99
C LEU A 56 2.07 -9.38 9.44
N ALA A 57 1.47 -8.65 10.40
CA ALA A 57 1.60 -8.92 11.83
C ALA A 57 1.28 -10.38 12.15
N GLN A 58 0.15 -10.86 11.64
CA GLN A 58 -0.31 -12.23 11.87
C GLN A 58 0.35 -13.21 10.89
N THR A 59 0.36 -12.86 9.60
CA THR A 59 0.74 -13.82 8.54
C THR A 59 2.23 -14.03 8.38
N MET A 60 3.06 -13.04 8.75
CA MET A 60 4.52 -13.10 8.61
C MET A 60 5.25 -13.10 9.95
N LEU A 61 4.75 -12.35 10.93
CA LEU A 61 5.41 -12.18 12.24
C LEU A 61 4.81 -13.05 13.34
N GLY A 62 3.64 -13.67 13.11
CA GLY A 62 2.99 -14.56 14.08
C GLY A 62 2.40 -13.84 15.29
N TYR A 63 2.13 -12.54 15.20
CA TYR A 63 1.43 -11.79 16.23
C TYR A 63 -0.03 -12.23 16.33
N GLU A 64 -0.62 -12.07 17.51
CA GLU A 64 -2.02 -12.43 17.74
C GLU A 64 -3.01 -11.50 17.01
N ASN A 65 -2.60 -10.27 16.70
CA ASN A 65 -3.43 -9.28 16.01
C ASN A 65 -2.53 -8.25 15.30
N THR A 66 -3.16 -7.34 14.55
CA THR A 66 -2.46 -6.29 13.78
C THR A 66 -2.08 -5.06 14.61
N LEU A 67 -2.58 -4.90 15.84
CA LEU A 67 -2.32 -3.72 16.66
C LEU A 67 -0.86 -3.62 17.12
N SER A 68 -0.16 -4.75 17.20
CA SER A 68 1.21 -4.83 17.70
C SER A 68 2.27 -4.44 16.66
N VAL A 69 1.93 -4.37 15.37
CA VAL A 69 2.93 -4.08 14.33
C VAL A 69 3.35 -2.62 14.38
N THR A 70 4.66 -2.39 14.31
CA THR A 70 5.24 -1.06 14.42
C THR A 70 5.41 -0.38 13.07
N MET A 71 5.60 0.94 13.08
CA MET A 71 5.97 1.73 11.89
C MET A 71 7.23 1.19 11.21
N ASP A 72 8.24 0.79 11.98
CA ASP A 72 9.53 0.36 11.43
C ASP A 72 9.46 -1.04 10.82
N GLU A 73 8.66 -1.94 11.37
CA GLU A 73 8.35 -3.23 10.76
C GLU A 73 7.58 -3.07 9.45
N MET A 74 6.56 -2.22 9.43
CA MET A 74 5.84 -1.89 8.19
C MET A 74 6.81 -1.32 7.13
N LEU A 75 7.64 -0.34 7.49
CA LEU A 75 8.63 0.24 6.57
C LEU A 75 9.65 -0.79 6.07
N HIS A 76 10.06 -1.76 6.90
CA HIS A 76 10.95 -2.85 6.49
C HIS A 76 10.31 -3.66 5.34
N HIS A 77 9.07 -4.11 5.53
CA HIS A 77 8.36 -4.89 4.52
C HIS A 77 8.06 -4.08 3.25
N VAL A 78 7.67 -2.81 3.37
CA VAL A 78 7.45 -1.92 2.22
C VAL A 78 8.72 -1.78 1.38
N LYS A 79 9.88 -1.56 2.02
CA LYS A 79 11.18 -1.50 1.33
C LYS A 79 11.48 -2.80 0.59
N ALA A 80 11.17 -3.96 1.17
CA ALA A 80 11.36 -5.26 0.53
C ALA A 80 10.47 -5.41 -0.73
N VAL A 81 9.19 -5.11 -0.59
CA VAL A 81 8.18 -5.22 -1.66
C VAL A 81 8.46 -4.23 -2.80
N ARG A 82 8.83 -2.98 -2.51
CA ARG A 82 9.18 -1.96 -3.52
C ARG A 82 10.26 -2.43 -4.49
N ARG A 83 11.22 -3.23 -4.03
CA ARG A 83 12.27 -3.79 -4.89
C ARG A 83 11.72 -4.80 -5.90
N GLY A 84 10.62 -5.48 -5.55
CA GLY A 84 9.95 -6.48 -6.38
C GLY A 84 8.88 -5.91 -7.32
N VAL A 85 8.19 -4.85 -6.91
CA VAL A 85 7.11 -4.22 -7.71
C VAL A 85 7.68 -3.33 -8.81
N LYS A 86 7.24 -3.55 -10.06
CA LYS A 86 7.60 -2.73 -11.24
C LYS A 86 6.38 -2.02 -11.81
N ASN A 87 5.28 -2.72 -12.02
CA ASN A 87 4.11 -2.23 -12.72
C ASN A 87 2.92 -1.97 -11.79
N ALA A 88 2.66 -2.81 -10.79
CA ALA A 88 1.51 -2.66 -9.89
C ALA A 88 1.62 -1.38 -9.04
N LEU A 89 0.50 -0.78 -8.66
CA LEU A 89 0.45 0.35 -7.74
C LEU A 89 0.77 -0.15 -6.32
N LEU A 90 1.85 0.34 -5.71
CA LEU A 90 2.25 -0.09 -4.38
C LEU A 90 1.52 0.72 -3.30
N VAL A 91 0.68 0.04 -2.54
CA VAL A 91 -0.05 0.58 -1.38
C VAL A 91 0.60 0.08 -0.09
N ALA A 92 0.75 0.96 0.90
CA ALA A 92 1.23 0.59 2.23
C ALA A 92 0.22 0.96 3.30
N ASP A 93 -0.05 0.04 4.23
CA ASP A 93 -0.86 0.35 5.39
C ASP A 93 -0.11 1.22 6.38
N MET A 94 -0.80 2.24 6.88
CA MET A 94 -0.38 2.92 8.09
C MET A 94 -0.84 2.08 9.29
N PRO A 95 0.08 1.60 10.15
CA PRO A 95 -0.28 0.72 11.27
C PRO A 95 -1.04 1.47 12.36
N TYR A 96 -1.68 0.71 13.26
CA TYR A 96 -2.35 1.29 14.42
C TYR A 96 -1.41 2.19 15.25
N GLY A 97 -1.94 3.27 15.80
CA GLY A 97 -1.19 4.29 16.54
C GLY A 97 -0.46 5.32 15.67
N SER A 98 -0.24 5.04 14.38
CA SER A 98 0.55 5.93 13.51
C SER A 98 -0.21 7.13 12.93
N TYR A 99 -1.54 7.17 13.06
CA TYR A 99 -2.37 8.23 12.45
C TYR A 99 -3.59 8.64 13.28
N GLN A 100 -3.86 7.98 14.41
CA GLN A 100 -5.06 8.18 15.21
C GLN A 100 -4.95 9.36 16.18
N VAL A 101 -3.73 9.69 16.61
CA VAL A 101 -3.45 10.62 17.74
C VAL A 101 -3.30 12.06 17.25
N ASP A 102 -2.35 12.31 16.35
CA ASP A 102 -2.06 13.64 15.82
C ASP A 102 -1.98 13.63 14.30
N ALA A 103 -2.58 14.64 13.68
CA ALA A 103 -2.61 14.76 12.22
C ALA A 103 -1.25 15.14 11.62
N ALA A 104 -0.42 15.89 12.34
CA ALA A 104 0.91 16.22 11.84
C ALA A 104 1.83 14.98 11.89
N ASP A 105 1.71 14.15 12.93
CA ASP A 105 2.36 12.84 12.99
C ASP A 105 1.87 11.89 11.90
N ALA A 106 0.56 11.86 11.61
CA ALA A 106 0.03 11.06 10.52
C ALA A 106 0.65 11.46 9.17
N VAL A 107 0.72 12.76 8.87
CA VAL A 107 1.35 13.26 7.64
C VAL A 107 2.84 12.92 7.61
N ARG A 108 3.56 13.06 8.73
CA ARG A 108 4.97 12.64 8.84
C ARG A 108 5.13 11.14 8.57
N ASN A 109 4.29 10.30 9.18
CA ASN A 109 4.33 8.84 9.01
C ASN A 109 3.99 8.42 7.57
N ALA A 110 2.97 9.02 6.96
CA ALA A 110 2.65 8.82 5.54
C ALA A 110 3.83 9.23 4.64
N THR A 111 4.49 10.35 4.94
CA THR A 111 5.68 10.81 4.22
C THR A 111 6.82 9.81 4.32
N ARG A 112 7.01 9.15 5.49
CA ARG A 112 8.02 8.09 5.64
C ARG A 112 7.71 6.90 4.73
N PHE A 113 6.46 6.47 4.61
CA PHE A 113 6.09 5.37 3.70
C PHE A 113 6.42 5.66 2.23
N VAL A 114 6.21 6.91 1.79
CA VAL A 114 6.58 7.34 0.44
C VAL A 114 8.09 7.47 0.29
N LYS A 115 8.72 8.29 1.14
CA LYS A 115 10.13 8.68 1.01
C LYS A 115 11.11 7.55 1.34
N GLU A 116 10.85 6.81 2.41
CA GLU A 116 11.72 5.73 2.86
C GLU A 116 11.28 4.38 2.30
N GLY A 117 9.98 4.12 2.25
CA GLY A 117 9.41 2.85 1.80
C GLY A 117 9.31 2.73 0.28
N GLY A 118 9.05 3.84 -0.41
CA GLY A 118 8.72 3.84 -1.84
C GLY A 118 7.28 3.44 -2.14
N ALA A 119 6.38 3.51 -1.15
CA ALA A 119 4.94 3.39 -1.38
C ALA A 119 4.42 4.54 -2.24
N GLU A 120 3.39 4.28 -3.03
CA GLU A 120 2.77 5.26 -3.94
C GLU A 120 1.42 5.74 -3.39
N VAL A 121 0.81 4.94 -2.51
CA VAL A 121 -0.44 5.23 -1.81
C VAL A 121 -0.31 4.74 -0.37
N VAL A 122 -0.87 5.46 0.58
CA VAL A 122 -1.04 4.96 1.96
C VAL A 122 -2.48 4.52 2.20
N LYS A 123 -2.69 3.40 2.89
CA LYS A 123 -4.02 2.96 3.34
C LYS A 123 -4.24 3.38 4.81
N ILE A 124 -5.43 3.93 5.07
CA ILE A 124 -5.86 4.42 6.39
C ILE A 124 -7.24 3.88 6.69
N GLU A 125 -7.44 3.45 7.94
CA GLU A 125 -8.69 2.87 8.38
C GLU A 125 -9.53 3.84 9.20
N GLY A 126 -10.83 3.82 8.91
CA GLY A 126 -11.84 4.59 9.62
C GLY A 126 -12.79 5.32 8.67
N GLY A 127 -14.03 5.48 9.13
CA GLY A 127 -15.06 6.21 8.41
C GLY A 127 -14.89 7.74 8.48
N GLU A 128 -16.01 8.46 8.53
CA GLU A 128 -16.08 9.92 8.41
C GLU A 128 -15.15 10.68 9.38
N LYS A 129 -14.90 10.13 10.58
CA LYS A 129 -13.94 10.68 11.56
C LYS A 129 -12.50 10.84 11.04
N ARG A 130 -12.16 10.23 9.89
CA ARG A 130 -10.85 10.33 9.24
C ARG A 130 -10.84 11.25 8.02
N ALA A 131 -11.97 11.83 7.61
CA ALA A 131 -12.04 12.66 6.40
C ALA A 131 -11.08 13.86 6.43
N ASP A 132 -11.00 14.58 7.56
CA ASP A 132 -10.11 15.73 7.69
C ASP A 132 -8.63 15.34 7.70
N LEU A 133 -8.31 14.18 8.28
CA LEU A 133 -6.97 13.62 8.26
C LEU A 133 -6.55 13.23 6.84
N ILE A 134 -7.43 12.52 6.13
CA ILE A 134 -7.22 12.11 4.75
C ILE A 134 -6.98 13.34 3.87
N ARG A 135 -7.77 14.41 4.05
CA ARG A 135 -7.59 15.68 3.33
C ARG A 135 -6.19 16.25 3.56
N ARG A 136 -5.72 16.31 4.82
CA ARG A 136 -4.36 16.81 5.14
C ARG A 136 -3.24 15.98 4.50
N ILE A 137 -3.41 14.67 4.39
CA ILE A 137 -2.42 13.79 3.76
C ILE A 137 -2.42 13.98 2.24
N ILE A 138 -3.60 14.15 1.64
CA ILE A 138 -3.74 14.49 0.21
C ILE A 138 -3.17 15.88 -0.09
N ASP A 139 -3.38 16.87 0.77
CA ASP A 139 -2.81 18.22 0.64
C ASP A 139 -1.28 18.21 0.73
N ALA A 140 -0.70 17.19 1.35
CA ALA A 140 0.74 16.90 1.35
C ALA A 140 1.19 16.07 0.13
N GLU A 141 0.34 15.98 -0.90
CA GLU A 141 0.58 15.28 -2.18
C GLU A 141 0.75 13.75 -2.05
N ILE A 142 0.22 13.16 -0.98
CA ILE A 142 0.26 11.71 -0.76
C ILE A 142 -1.14 11.12 -1.03
N PRO A 143 -1.29 10.26 -2.06
CA PRO A 143 -2.55 9.56 -2.30
C PRO A 143 -2.95 8.66 -1.14
N VAL A 144 -4.26 8.57 -0.87
CA VAL A 144 -4.80 7.77 0.22
C VAL A 144 -5.85 6.76 -0.28
N ALA A 145 -5.72 5.52 0.17
CA ALA A 145 -6.76 4.50 0.09
C ALA A 145 -7.52 4.46 1.43
N GLY A 146 -8.80 4.84 1.43
CA GLY A 146 -9.64 4.75 2.62
C GLY A 146 -10.19 3.33 2.82
N HIS A 147 -10.04 2.78 4.02
CA HIS A 147 -10.65 1.51 4.43
C HIS A 147 -11.80 1.76 5.41
N ILE A 148 -13.00 1.32 5.03
CA ILE A 148 -14.23 1.40 5.81
C ILE A 148 -14.85 0.01 5.96
N GLY A 149 -15.76 -0.17 6.92
CA GLY A 149 -16.42 -1.44 7.18
C GLY A 149 -15.86 -2.08 8.44
N LEU A 150 -15.39 -3.33 8.34
CA LEU A 150 -14.69 -3.99 9.44
C LEU A 150 -13.24 -3.52 9.46
N THR A 151 -12.94 -2.67 10.43
CA THR A 151 -11.62 -2.08 10.69
C THR A 151 -11.28 -2.30 12.14
#